data_AF-A0A8S2TLY6-F1
#
_entry.id   AF-A0A8S2TLY6-F1
#
_cell.length_a   1.000
_cell.length_b   1.000
_cell.length_c   1.000
_cell.angle_alpha   90.00
_cell.angle_beta   90.00
_cell.angle_gamma   90.00
#
_symmetry.space_group_name_H-M   'P 1'
#
loop_
_entity.id
_entity.type
_entity.pdbx_description
1 polymer ?
#
loop_
_entity_poly.entity_id
_entity_poly.type
_entity_poly.pdbx_seq_one_letter_code
_entity_poly.pdbx_strand_id
1 'polypeptide(L)'
;MPFLGQLTDDCRDFYDDIQSNSVTPFTHYASFIGRQQISTKQLLNPFYIFLHLCSDIYVSSQRDIQTGAFIGRRISRTLKSIQTSSGESALREFLYLFCQDNLRLHDYLWINVRSHFSNVSDPEKLFFRIINKASIQYSRTNRKLETYIGDHLRQIEDSLHIHLFSKTQKPPSVTRPDEQLLISAMNYSVTAGGKRLRPLLMMMVCDLYHIDLKNVLPLACGIEYLHTSSLILDDLPAQDNSDLRRGRPTLHKTTINNDIPNTLCEGRAQLAAIDLIAVSMSLINHDLVKNGFTPERVNQVVSEISLSMHDLCIGQMMDLRAAHVSTEKENGQLDELDRVAWLKTGKAIEIALIPPAILAISPSTSSVDIQCIEIANIRELGRLMGILFQMRDDLLDVEGEDIGKPMALDIKNNTTTYVSVLGIEGTRQRLKELCRQTLKLVDECWSSSAGTIRDVVNYIVNRKN
;
A
#
# COMPACT_ATOMS: atom_id res chain seq x y z
N MET A 1 -7.23 -0.30 22.65
CA MET A 1 -7.87 -0.95 23.82
C MET A 1 -9.38 -1.16 23.61
N PRO A 2 -10.21 -0.17 23.22
CA PRO A 2 -11.68 -0.34 23.14
C PRO A 2 -12.13 -1.42 22.14
N PHE A 3 -11.50 -1.45 20.96
CA PHE A 3 -11.81 -2.40 19.89
C PHE A 3 -11.49 -3.85 20.23
N LEU A 4 -10.37 -4.12 20.92
CA LEU A 4 -10.07 -5.46 21.43
C LEU A 4 -11.05 -5.86 22.54
N GLY A 5 -11.48 -4.90 23.37
CA GLY A 5 -12.56 -5.08 24.33
C GLY A 5 -13.80 -5.65 23.66
N GLN A 6 -14.34 -4.91 22.70
CA GLN A 6 -15.52 -5.28 21.93
C GLN A 6 -15.39 -6.65 21.25
N LEU A 7 -14.31 -6.89 20.50
CA LEU A 7 -14.10 -8.20 19.85
C LEU A 7 -13.98 -9.37 20.84
N THR A 8 -13.51 -9.10 22.06
CA THR A 8 -13.43 -10.15 23.09
C THR A 8 -14.82 -10.50 23.60
N ASP A 9 -15.69 -9.50 23.75
CA ASP A 9 -17.04 -9.67 24.25
C ASP A 9 -17.94 -10.24 23.15
N ASP A 10 -17.86 -9.75 21.90
CA ASP A 10 -18.54 -10.34 20.73
C ASP A 10 -18.13 -11.81 20.49
N CYS A 11 -16.85 -12.15 20.74
CA CYS A 11 -16.37 -13.53 20.66
C CYS A 11 -16.95 -14.40 21.79
N ARG A 12 -17.07 -13.82 22.98
CA ARG A 12 -17.56 -14.51 24.18
C ARG A 12 -19.05 -14.81 24.07
N ASP A 13 -19.80 -13.83 23.57
CA ASP A 13 -21.26 -13.79 23.58
C ASP A 13 -21.83 -14.28 22.23
N PHE A 14 -20.98 -14.81 21.35
CA PHE A 14 -21.31 -15.25 19.99
C PHE A 14 -22.61 -16.06 19.87
N TYR A 15 -22.83 -17.04 20.76
CA TYR A 15 -24.03 -17.87 20.71
C TYR A 15 -25.28 -17.16 21.24
N ASP A 16 -25.12 -16.28 22.22
CA ASP A 16 -26.21 -15.44 22.74
C ASP A 16 -26.62 -14.42 21.67
N ASP A 17 -25.64 -13.84 20.96
CA ASP A 17 -25.84 -12.94 19.82
C ASP A 17 -26.55 -13.61 18.63
N ILE A 18 -26.26 -14.89 18.36
CA ILE A 18 -27.01 -15.65 17.35
C ILE A 18 -28.48 -15.80 17.76
N GLN A 19 -28.74 -16.09 19.05
CA GLN A 19 -30.10 -16.27 19.54
C GLN A 19 -30.90 -14.97 19.55
N SER A 20 -30.26 -13.83 19.84
CA SER A 20 -30.89 -12.51 19.83
C SER A 20 -30.92 -11.84 18.46
N ASN A 21 -30.44 -12.50 17.40
CA ASN A 21 -30.24 -11.89 16.08
C ASN A 21 -29.38 -10.60 16.12
N SER A 22 -28.45 -10.51 17.08
CA SER A 22 -27.47 -9.42 17.15
C SER A 22 -26.46 -9.55 16.01
N VAL A 23 -26.22 -8.45 15.30
CA VAL A 23 -25.22 -8.40 14.22
C VAL A 23 -23.88 -7.96 14.81
N THR A 24 -22.97 -8.92 14.96
CA THR A 24 -21.58 -8.72 15.39
C THR A 24 -20.62 -9.24 14.31
N PRO A 25 -19.32 -8.89 14.34
CA PRO A 25 -18.35 -9.44 13.40
C PRO A 25 -18.36 -10.98 13.36
N PHE A 26 -18.60 -11.63 14.51
CA PHE A 26 -18.67 -13.09 14.63
C PHE A 26 -19.97 -13.66 14.05
N THR A 27 -21.14 -13.12 14.38
CA THR A 27 -22.43 -13.62 13.83
C THR A 27 -22.56 -13.35 12.34
N HIS A 28 -22.05 -12.22 11.86
CA HIS A 28 -21.97 -11.89 10.44
C HIS A 28 -21.10 -12.90 9.67
N TYR A 29 -19.88 -13.18 10.17
CA TYR A 29 -18.99 -14.19 9.59
C TYR A 29 -19.64 -15.58 9.57
N ALA A 30 -20.28 -16.00 10.66
CA ALA A 30 -20.99 -17.27 10.75
C ALA A 30 -22.12 -17.40 9.71
N SER A 31 -22.92 -16.35 9.57
CA SER A 31 -24.02 -16.32 8.59
C SER A 31 -23.52 -16.40 7.14
N PHE A 32 -22.34 -15.84 6.87
CA PHE A 32 -21.72 -15.84 5.55
C PHE A 32 -21.17 -17.24 5.19
N ILE A 33 -20.44 -17.89 6.10
CA ILE A 33 -19.93 -19.26 5.90
C ILE A 33 -21.08 -20.26 5.73
N GLY A 34 -22.18 -20.11 6.48
CA GLY A 34 -23.33 -21.03 6.45
C GLY A 34 -24.12 -21.02 5.13
N ARG A 35 -24.03 -19.97 4.32
CA ARG A 35 -24.80 -19.82 3.06
C ARG A 35 -24.17 -20.52 1.85
N GLN A 36 -22.97 -21.13 1.97
CA GLN A 36 -22.21 -21.79 0.88
C GLN A 36 -22.05 -20.96 -0.42
N GLN A 37 -22.38 -19.67 -0.41
CA GLN A 37 -22.25 -18.78 -1.54
C GLN A 37 -20.93 -18.05 -1.40
N ILE A 38 -19.98 -18.42 -2.26
CA ILE A 38 -18.66 -17.81 -2.45
C ILE A 38 -17.57 -18.37 -1.52
N SER A 39 -16.39 -18.59 -2.12
CA SER A 39 -15.19 -19.13 -1.48
C SER A 39 -14.83 -18.36 -0.20
N THR A 40 -14.55 -19.08 0.90
CA THR A 40 -14.10 -18.59 2.23
C THR A 40 -12.83 -17.71 2.22
N LYS A 41 -12.31 -17.37 1.03
CA LYS A 41 -11.13 -16.54 0.77
C LYS A 41 -11.40 -15.03 0.78
N GLN A 42 -12.65 -14.57 0.89
CA GLN A 42 -13.02 -13.15 0.72
C GLN A 42 -13.43 -12.40 2.00
N LEU A 43 -13.68 -13.09 3.12
CA LEU A 43 -14.12 -12.47 4.37
C LEU A 43 -13.05 -12.60 5.46
N LEU A 44 -12.72 -11.50 6.13
CA LEU A 44 -11.78 -11.52 7.25
C LEU A 44 -12.38 -12.26 8.44
N ASN A 45 -11.68 -13.30 8.88
CA ASN A 45 -12.08 -14.09 10.03
C ASN A 45 -11.89 -13.26 11.33
N PRO A 46 -12.99 -12.92 12.05
CA PRO A 46 -12.93 -12.06 13.23
C PRO A 46 -12.14 -12.69 14.39
N PHE A 47 -12.08 -14.03 14.45
CA PHE A 47 -11.26 -14.72 15.43
C PHE A 47 -9.75 -14.55 15.14
N TYR A 48 -9.35 -14.52 13.86
CA TYR A 48 -7.96 -14.22 13.48
C TYR A 48 -7.61 -12.75 13.70
N ILE A 49 -8.55 -11.82 13.48
CA ILE A 49 -8.38 -10.41 13.84
C ILE A 49 -8.16 -10.28 15.35
N PHE A 50 -8.98 -10.94 16.17
CA PHE A 50 -8.81 -10.97 17.62
C PHE A 50 -7.43 -11.49 18.05
N LEU A 51 -6.97 -12.61 17.48
CA LEU A 51 -5.63 -13.15 17.76
C LEU A 51 -4.50 -12.23 17.26
N HIS A 52 -4.69 -11.54 16.14
CA HIS A 52 -3.71 -10.60 15.60
C HIS A 52 -3.55 -9.36 16.49
N LEU A 53 -4.64 -8.76 16.93
CA LEU A 53 -4.60 -7.63 17.88
C LEU A 53 -3.93 -8.01 19.20
N CYS A 54 -4.15 -9.25 19.64
CA CYS A 54 -3.45 -9.84 20.78
C CYS A 54 -1.93 -9.95 20.51
N SER A 55 -1.52 -10.35 19.30
CA SER A 55 -0.11 -10.33 18.89
C SER A 55 0.49 -8.92 18.86
N ASP A 56 -0.25 -7.93 18.36
CA ASP A 56 0.24 -6.56 18.22
C ASP A 56 0.47 -5.88 19.56
N ILE A 57 -0.42 -6.10 20.55
CA ILE A 57 -0.22 -5.61 21.92
C ILE A 57 1.04 -6.22 22.52
N TYR A 58 1.27 -7.52 22.31
CA TYR A 58 2.47 -8.18 22.78
C TYR A 58 3.75 -7.60 22.16
N VAL A 59 3.75 -7.38 20.84
CA VAL A 59 4.90 -6.77 20.16
C VAL A 59 5.12 -5.32 20.62
N SER A 60 4.04 -4.55 20.79
CA SER A 60 4.09 -3.16 21.25
C SER A 60 4.59 -3.01 22.68
N SER A 61 4.41 -4.05 23.51
CA SER A 61 5.00 -4.13 24.85
C SER A 61 6.48 -4.50 24.88
N GLN A 62 7.17 -4.44 23.73
CA GLN A 62 8.54 -4.95 23.56
C GLN A 62 8.69 -6.43 23.93
N ARG A 63 7.63 -7.23 23.67
CA ARG A 63 7.58 -8.67 23.98
C ARG A 63 7.72 -8.97 25.47
N ASP A 64 7.17 -8.11 26.33
CA ASP A 64 7.15 -8.31 27.77
C ASP A 64 6.37 -9.56 28.18
N ILE A 65 7.00 -10.38 29.03
CA ILE A 65 6.48 -11.65 29.54
C ILE A 65 5.13 -11.48 30.24
N GLN A 66 4.96 -10.41 31.02
CA GLN A 66 3.72 -10.18 31.76
C GLN A 66 2.56 -9.89 30.82
N THR A 67 2.83 -9.13 29.75
CA THR A 67 1.89 -8.83 28.68
C THR A 67 1.51 -10.11 27.92
N GLY A 68 2.48 -10.95 27.56
CA GLY A 68 2.20 -12.25 26.93
C GLY A 68 1.32 -13.16 27.80
N ALA A 69 1.61 -13.22 29.10
CA ALA A 69 0.81 -13.95 30.07
C ALA A 69 -0.62 -13.39 30.24
N PHE A 70 -0.78 -12.07 30.24
CA PHE A 70 -2.08 -11.40 30.29
C PHE A 70 -2.94 -11.76 29.08
N ILE A 71 -2.35 -11.71 27.89
CA ILE A 71 -3.05 -11.98 26.63
C ILE A 71 -3.42 -13.46 26.50
N GLY A 72 -2.51 -14.36 26.87
CA GLY A 72 -2.81 -15.80 26.96
C GLY A 72 -4.00 -16.10 27.85
N ARG A 73 -4.03 -15.50 29.05
CA ARG A 73 -5.18 -15.61 29.96
C ARG A 73 -6.47 -15.05 29.36
N ARG A 74 -6.39 -13.95 28.62
CA ARG A 74 -7.56 -13.34 27.97
C ARG A 74 -8.18 -14.29 26.95
N ILE A 75 -7.38 -14.82 26.03
CA ILE A 75 -7.85 -15.78 25.00
C ILE A 75 -8.45 -17.03 25.66
N SER A 76 -7.77 -17.58 26.67
CA SER A 76 -8.27 -18.74 27.42
C SER A 76 -9.61 -18.47 28.07
N ARG A 77 -9.79 -17.31 28.72
CA ARG A 77 -11.05 -16.95 29.39
C ARG A 77 -12.19 -16.79 28.40
N THR A 78 -11.95 -16.14 27.27
CA THR A 78 -12.96 -15.97 26.21
C THR A 78 -13.48 -17.32 25.71
N LEU A 79 -12.58 -18.23 25.32
CA LEU A 79 -12.97 -19.55 24.82
C LEU A 79 -13.60 -20.44 25.91
N LYS A 80 -13.11 -20.36 27.16
CA LYS A 80 -13.70 -21.10 28.28
C LYS A 80 -15.09 -20.58 28.64
N SER A 81 -15.34 -19.29 28.45
CA SER A 81 -16.67 -18.72 28.65
C SER A 81 -17.67 -19.35 27.69
N ILE A 82 -17.36 -19.46 26.39
CA ILE A 82 -18.19 -20.15 25.39
C ILE A 82 -18.49 -21.59 25.83
N GLN A 83 -17.48 -22.32 26.32
CA GLN A 83 -17.65 -23.68 26.83
C GLN A 83 -18.58 -23.75 28.05
N THR A 84 -18.51 -22.76 28.93
CA THR A 84 -19.25 -22.72 30.19
C THR A 84 -20.70 -22.28 29.98
N SER A 85 -20.94 -21.31 29.09
CA SER A 85 -22.28 -20.78 28.80
C SER A 85 -23.07 -21.66 27.84
N SER A 86 -22.43 -22.19 26.79
CA SER A 86 -23.10 -22.87 25.68
C SER A 86 -22.75 -24.36 25.57
N GLY A 87 -21.87 -24.86 26.44
CA GLY A 87 -21.46 -26.26 26.50
C GLY A 87 -20.28 -26.64 25.60
N GLU A 88 -19.76 -27.86 25.79
CA GLU A 88 -18.57 -28.34 25.09
C GLU A 88 -18.78 -28.52 23.56
N SER A 89 -19.99 -28.92 23.15
CA SER A 89 -20.33 -29.06 21.72
C SER A 89 -20.29 -27.72 21.00
N ALA A 90 -20.74 -26.65 21.65
CA ALA A 90 -20.75 -25.29 21.10
C ALA A 90 -19.32 -24.76 20.92
N LEU A 91 -18.43 -24.96 21.90
CA LEU A 91 -17.01 -24.61 21.71
C LEU A 91 -16.40 -25.32 20.49
N ARG A 92 -16.72 -26.60 20.29
CA ARG A 92 -16.18 -27.38 19.17
C ARG A 92 -16.66 -26.83 17.83
N GLU A 93 -17.94 -26.53 17.74
CA GLU A 93 -18.54 -25.93 16.53
C GLU A 93 -17.96 -24.53 16.26
N PHE A 94 -17.83 -23.70 17.29
CA PHE A 94 -17.17 -22.40 17.19
C PHE A 94 -15.75 -22.53 16.61
N LEU A 95 -14.92 -23.40 17.21
CA LEU A 95 -13.56 -23.59 16.73
C LEU A 95 -13.55 -24.15 15.30
N TYR A 96 -14.47 -25.05 14.95
CA TYR A 96 -14.57 -25.56 13.58
C TYR A 96 -14.90 -24.42 12.61
N LEU A 97 -15.88 -23.58 12.93
CA LEU A 97 -16.32 -22.46 12.10
C LEU A 97 -15.22 -21.42 11.87
N PHE A 98 -14.50 -21.06 12.95
CA PHE A 98 -13.51 -19.98 12.95
C PHE A 98 -12.06 -20.45 12.78
N CYS A 99 -11.79 -21.75 12.76
CA CYS A 99 -10.45 -22.31 12.51
C CYS A 99 -10.45 -23.42 11.46
N GLN A 100 -11.52 -23.58 10.66
CA GLN A 100 -11.62 -24.62 9.60
C GLN A 100 -10.45 -24.62 8.62
N ASP A 101 -9.86 -23.45 8.35
CA ASP A 101 -8.72 -23.29 7.45
C ASP A 101 -7.35 -23.48 8.14
N ASN A 102 -7.35 -23.71 9.46
CA ASN A 102 -6.17 -23.97 10.28
C ASN A 102 -6.44 -25.06 11.34
N LEU A 103 -6.53 -26.30 10.88
CA LEU A 103 -6.76 -27.48 11.73
C LEU A 103 -5.73 -27.63 12.88
N ARG A 104 -4.48 -27.17 12.67
CA ARG A 104 -3.45 -27.20 13.72
C ARG A 104 -3.72 -26.23 14.87
N LEU A 105 -4.32 -25.07 14.58
CA LEU A 105 -4.77 -24.11 15.57
C LEU A 105 -6.05 -24.60 16.23
N HIS A 106 -7.01 -25.09 15.43
CA HIS A 106 -8.22 -25.73 15.91
C HIS A 106 -7.91 -26.80 16.97
N ASP A 107 -7.09 -27.80 16.63
CA ASP A 107 -6.78 -28.91 17.52
C ASP A 107 -6.03 -28.46 18.77
N TYR A 108 -5.15 -27.47 18.62
CA TYR A 108 -4.42 -26.91 19.74
C TYR A 108 -5.35 -26.20 20.72
N LEU A 109 -6.24 -25.34 20.23
CA LEU A 109 -7.21 -24.64 21.06
C LEU A 109 -8.19 -25.64 21.68
N TRP A 110 -8.68 -26.61 20.91
CA TRP A 110 -9.58 -27.66 21.40
C TRP A 110 -8.97 -28.45 22.56
N ILE A 111 -7.75 -28.97 22.39
CA ILE A 111 -7.07 -29.75 23.43
C ILE A 111 -6.82 -28.91 24.69
N ASN A 112 -6.36 -27.66 24.53
CA ASN A 112 -5.95 -26.82 25.66
C ASN A 112 -7.13 -26.13 26.36
N VAL A 113 -8.24 -25.86 25.67
CA VAL A 113 -9.46 -25.30 26.27
C VAL A 113 -10.26 -26.41 26.98
N ARG A 114 -10.43 -27.58 26.34
CA ARG A 114 -11.20 -28.71 26.88
C ARG A 114 -10.60 -29.28 28.17
N SER A 115 -9.28 -29.36 28.27
CA SER A 115 -8.56 -29.98 29.40
C SER A 115 -8.52 -29.15 30.68
N HIS A 116 -9.44 -28.19 30.85
CA HIS A 116 -9.50 -27.24 31.96
C HIS A 116 -8.25 -26.34 32.03
N PHE A 117 -8.37 -25.12 31.47
CA PHE A 117 -7.43 -24.01 31.67
C PHE A 117 -7.23 -23.55 33.14
N SER A 118 -7.63 -24.34 34.13
CA SER A 118 -7.58 -23.98 35.55
C SER A 118 -6.16 -23.75 36.06
N ASN A 119 -5.16 -24.35 35.43
CA ASN A 119 -3.74 -24.12 35.72
C ASN A 119 -2.95 -24.15 34.42
N VAL A 120 -3.02 -23.08 33.62
CA VAL A 120 -1.93 -22.87 32.66
C VAL A 120 -0.71 -22.55 33.49
N SER A 121 0.16 -23.53 33.66
CA SER A 121 1.45 -23.36 34.34
C SER A 121 2.30 -22.29 33.66
N ASP A 122 2.04 -22.00 32.38
CA ASP A 122 2.74 -21.00 31.58
C ASP A 122 1.83 -20.33 30.51
N PRO A 123 1.02 -19.31 30.90
CA PRO A 123 0.08 -18.63 30.00
C PRO A 123 0.77 -17.85 28.88
N GLU A 124 2.02 -17.47 29.07
CA GLU A 124 2.83 -16.84 28.04
C GLU A 124 3.22 -17.86 26.95
N LYS A 125 3.73 -19.04 27.32
CA LYS A 125 4.00 -20.12 26.35
C LYS A 125 2.74 -20.55 25.60
N LEU A 126 1.60 -20.56 26.28
CA LEU A 126 0.32 -20.82 25.64
C LEU A 126 0.04 -19.77 24.56
N PHE A 127 0.11 -18.48 24.93
CA PHE A 127 -0.07 -17.38 24.00
C PHE A 127 0.89 -17.48 22.81
N PHE A 128 2.18 -17.70 23.05
CA PHE A 128 3.17 -17.88 21.99
C PHE A 128 2.86 -19.04 21.06
N ARG A 129 2.38 -20.17 21.57
CA ARG A 129 2.00 -21.31 20.73
C ARG A 129 0.72 -21.04 19.94
N ILE A 130 -0.25 -20.32 20.51
CA ILE A 130 -1.45 -19.86 19.81
C ILE A 130 -1.04 -18.92 18.67
N ILE A 131 -0.23 -17.90 18.96
CA ILE A 131 0.26 -16.96 17.96
C ILE A 131 1.13 -17.65 16.93
N ASN A 132 2.07 -18.52 17.29
CA ASN A 132 2.87 -19.25 16.29
C ASN A 132 2.03 -20.16 15.39
N LYS A 133 0.93 -20.72 15.90
CA LYS A 133 0.01 -21.55 15.10
C LYS A 133 -0.97 -20.70 14.27
N ALA A 134 -1.39 -19.54 14.77
CA ALA A 134 -2.28 -18.59 14.10
C ALA A 134 -1.54 -17.71 13.08
N SER A 135 -0.29 -17.33 13.37
CA SER A 135 0.60 -16.54 12.52
C SER A 135 0.99 -17.30 11.25
N ILE A 136 0.91 -18.63 11.23
CA ILE A 136 1.04 -19.43 10.00
C ILE A 136 -0.06 -19.08 8.97
N GLN A 137 -1.21 -18.53 9.39
CA GLN A 137 -2.32 -18.13 8.49
C GLN A 137 -2.35 -16.62 8.20
N TYR A 138 -2.02 -15.75 9.16
CA TYR A 138 -1.81 -14.31 8.89
C TYR A 138 -0.59 -14.10 7.97
N SER A 139 0.49 -14.86 8.20
CA SER A 139 1.61 -15.03 7.26
C SER A 139 1.26 -15.93 6.07
N ARG A 140 -0.01 -16.25 5.82
CA ARG A 140 -0.49 -16.79 4.52
C ARG A 140 -1.29 -15.76 3.77
N THR A 141 -2.03 -14.86 4.41
CA THR A 141 -2.65 -13.72 3.72
C THR A 141 -1.61 -12.65 3.38
N ASN A 142 -0.72 -12.28 4.31
CA ASN A 142 0.43 -11.44 4.01
C ASN A 142 1.48 -12.14 3.15
N ARG A 143 1.69 -13.46 3.27
CA ARG A 143 2.57 -14.17 2.33
C ARG A 143 1.93 -14.38 0.97
N LYS A 144 0.59 -14.46 0.87
CA LYS A 144 -0.11 -14.44 -0.43
C LYS A 144 -0.05 -13.06 -1.04
N LEU A 145 -0.22 -11.99 -0.26
CA LEU A 145 0.02 -10.63 -0.72
C LEU A 145 1.51 -10.46 -1.09
N GLU A 146 2.48 -10.79 -0.25
CA GLU A 146 3.92 -10.75 -0.57
C GLU A 146 4.31 -11.67 -1.73
N THR A 147 3.66 -12.82 -1.93
CA THR A 147 3.88 -13.71 -3.08
C THR A 147 3.22 -13.14 -4.33
N TYR A 148 1.99 -12.62 -4.22
CA TYR A 148 1.28 -11.93 -5.30
C TYR A 148 2.04 -10.68 -5.74
N ILE A 149 2.41 -9.82 -4.80
CA ILE A 149 3.32 -8.69 -4.96
C ILE A 149 4.63 -9.18 -5.57
N GLY A 150 5.27 -10.20 -5.00
CA GLY A 150 6.56 -10.72 -5.48
C GLY A 150 6.52 -11.29 -6.90
N ASP A 151 5.47 -12.03 -7.26
CA ASP A 151 5.31 -12.65 -8.58
C ASP A 151 5.04 -11.61 -9.67
N HIS A 152 4.20 -10.61 -9.39
CA HIS A 152 3.90 -9.57 -10.36
C HIS A 152 4.97 -8.49 -10.41
N LEU A 153 5.60 -8.14 -9.27
CA LEU A 153 6.76 -7.25 -9.27
C LEU A 153 7.92 -7.86 -10.05
N ARG A 154 8.15 -9.17 -9.97
CA ARG A 154 9.13 -9.85 -10.84
C ARG A 154 8.80 -9.66 -12.32
N GLN A 155 7.53 -9.88 -12.72
CA GLN A 155 7.12 -9.67 -14.12
C GLN A 155 7.32 -8.23 -14.59
N ILE A 156 7.07 -7.25 -13.70
CA ILE A 156 7.30 -5.83 -13.98
C ILE A 156 8.80 -5.52 -14.05
N GLU A 157 9.61 -6.04 -13.12
CA GLU A 157 11.06 -5.85 -13.12
C GLU A 157 11.71 -6.45 -14.36
N ASP A 158 11.35 -7.69 -14.72
CA ASP A 158 11.79 -8.35 -15.95
C ASP A 158 11.39 -7.52 -17.18
N SER A 159 10.16 -6.99 -17.21
CA SER A 159 9.67 -6.16 -18.31
C SER A 159 10.35 -4.79 -18.40
N LEU A 160 10.64 -4.14 -17.28
CA LEU A 160 11.38 -2.88 -17.20
C LEU A 160 12.77 -3.05 -17.83
N HIS A 161 13.47 -4.14 -17.48
CA HIS A 161 14.73 -4.48 -18.11
C HIS A 161 14.56 -4.68 -19.62
N ILE A 162 13.63 -5.51 -20.06
CA ILE A 162 13.45 -5.83 -21.48
C ILE A 162 13.15 -4.60 -22.34
N HIS A 163 12.28 -3.67 -21.90
CA HIS A 163 11.89 -2.53 -22.74
C HIS A 163 12.98 -1.46 -22.86
N LEU A 164 13.78 -1.25 -21.80
CA LEU A 164 14.97 -0.42 -21.90
C LEU A 164 16.04 -1.09 -22.77
N PHE A 165 16.28 -2.40 -22.60
CA PHE A 165 17.27 -3.16 -23.36
C PHE A 165 16.89 -3.42 -24.83
N SER A 166 15.62 -3.59 -25.19
CA SER A 166 15.20 -3.87 -26.58
C SER A 166 15.42 -2.66 -27.51
N LYS A 167 15.29 -1.44 -26.99
CA LYS A 167 15.71 -0.22 -27.70
C LYS A 167 17.24 -0.13 -27.91
N THR A 168 18.03 -0.90 -27.15
CA THR A 168 19.51 -0.96 -27.26
C THR A 168 20.03 -1.95 -28.31
N GLN A 169 19.20 -2.85 -28.83
CA GLN A 169 19.61 -3.87 -29.82
C GLN A 169 19.76 -3.32 -31.25
N LYS A 170 20.02 -2.02 -31.43
CA LYS A 170 20.61 -1.57 -32.69
C LYS A 170 22.01 -2.19 -32.77
N PRO A 171 22.43 -2.73 -33.92
CA PRO A 171 23.76 -3.33 -34.05
C PRO A 171 24.84 -2.33 -33.59
N PRO A 172 25.93 -2.78 -32.92
CA PRO A 172 26.96 -1.91 -32.34
C PRO A 172 27.67 -0.99 -33.35
N SER A 173 27.47 -1.22 -34.66
CA SER A 173 27.87 -0.30 -35.73
C SER A 173 26.99 0.94 -35.87
N VAL A 174 25.87 1.06 -35.13
CA VAL A 174 24.84 2.11 -35.27
C VAL A 174 24.55 2.84 -33.94
N THR A 175 24.91 2.29 -32.78
CA THR A 175 24.70 2.93 -31.47
C THR A 175 25.79 3.98 -31.20
N ARG A 176 25.40 5.23 -30.96
CA ARG A 176 26.36 6.31 -30.68
C ARG A 176 26.91 6.17 -29.24
N PRO A 177 28.19 6.49 -28.97
CA PRO A 177 28.73 6.46 -27.61
C PRO A 177 27.87 7.23 -26.59
N ASP A 178 27.33 8.38 -27.00
CA ASP A 178 26.45 9.20 -26.15
C ASP A 178 25.09 8.54 -25.85
N GLU A 179 24.56 7.73 -26.77
CA GLU A 179 23.33 6.95 -26.59
C GLU A 179 23.54 5.92 -25.46
N GLN A 180 24.69 5.24 -25.43
CA GLN A 180 25.03 4.29 -24.37
C GLN A 180 25.20 4.97 -23.01
N LEU A 181 25.80 6.17 -22.97
CA LEU A 181 25.93 6.94 -21.73
C LEU A 181 24.56 7.28 -21.14
N LEU A 182 23.63 7.76 -21.97
CA LEU A 182 22.27 8.11 -21.54
C LEU A 182 21.48 6.88 -21.07
N ILE A 183 21.56 5.79 -21.83
CA ILE A 183 20.94 4.51 -21.46
C ILE A 183 21.48 4.00 -20.12
N SER A 184 22.79 4.07 -19.89
CA SER A 184 23.39 3.63 -18.63
C SER A 184 22.88 4.45 -17.43
N ALA A 185 22.67 5.75 -17.62
CA ALA A 185 22.14 6.65 -16.60
C ALA A 185 20.67 6.36 -16.27
N MET A 186 19.84 6.12 -17.29
CA MET A 186 18.45 5.70 -17.10
C MET A 186 18.37 4.35 -16.38
N ASN A 187 19.12 3.35 -16.85
CA ASN A 187 19.17 2.03 -16.24
C ASN A 187 19.62 2.07 -14.79
N TYR A 188 20.62 2.88 -14.46
CA TYR A 188 21.08 2.99 -13.07
C TYR A 188 19.95 3.38 -12.11
N SER A 189 19.14 4.37 -12.50
CA SER A 189 18.06 4.89 -11.65
C SER A 189 16.87 3.94 -11.61
N VAL A 190 16.49 3.36 -12.75
CA VAL A 190 15.38 2.39 -12.82
C VAL A 190 15.69 1.12 -12.03
N THR A 191 16.94 0.66 -12.07
CA THR A 191 17.41 -0.58 -11.42
C THR A 191 17.91 -0.38 -9.98
N ALA A 192 17.77 0.82 -9.42
CA ALA A 192 18.14 1.13 -8.03
C ALA A 192 17.23 0.44 -6.97
N GLY A 193 16.41 -0.53 -7.37
CA GLY A 193 15.39 -1.17 -6.53
C GLY A 193 14.27 -0.20 -6.18
N GLY A 194 13.39 -0.56 -5.24
CA GLY A 194 12.28 0.28 -4.77
C GLY A 194 11.10 -0.56 -4.31
N LYS A 195 10.16 0.03 -3.55
CA LYS A 195 8.96 -0.70 -3.08
C LYS A 195 7.93 -0.94 -4.19
N ARG A 196 8.10 -0.30 -5.35
CA ARG A 196 7.24 -0.40 -6.55
C ARG A 196 5.74 -0.28 -6.23
N LEU A 197 5.41 0.68 -5.37
CA LEU A 197 4.05 0.90 -4.88
C LEU A 197 3.07 1.28 -6.01
N ARG A 198 3.52 2.02 -7.04
CA ARG A 198 2.65 2.45 -8.15
C ARG A 198 2.23 1.28 -9.04
N PRO A 199 3.14 0.40 -9.51
CA PRO A 199 2.73 -0.82 -10.18
C PRO A 199 1.80 -1.70 -9.33
N LEU A 200 2.01 -1.79 -8.01
CA LEU A 200 1.11 -2.49 -7.11
C LEU A 200 -0.31 -1.89 -7.13
N LEU A 201 -0.41 -0.57 -7.04
CA LEU A 201 -1.68 0.16 -7.09
C LEU A 201 -2.37 -0.02 -8.45
N MET A 202 -1.61 -0.06 -9.54
CA MET A 202 -2.15 -0.35 -10.87
C MET A 202 -2.78 -1.75 -10.92
N MET A 203 -2.07 -2.75 -10.39
CA MET A 203 -2.56 -4.14 -10.35
C MET A 203 -3.87 -4.28 -9.57
N MET A 204 -4.04 -3.52 -8.50
CA MET A 204 -5.29 -3.49 -7.73
C MET A 204 -6.48 -3.08 -8.61
N VAL A 205 -6.29 -2.14 -9.54
CA VAL A 205 -7.33 -1.74 -10.50
C VAL A 205 -7.47 -2.76 -11.62
N CYS A 206 -6.37 -3.37 -12.07
CA CYS A 206 -6.43 -4.48 -13.03
C CYS A 206 -7.26 -5.64 -12.48
N ASP A 207 -7.07 -6.03 -11.22
CA ASP A 207 -7.85 -7.08 -10.56
C ASP A 207 -9.33 -6.71 -10.46
N LEU A 208 -9.60 -5.47 -10.06
CA LEU A 208 -10.95 -4.92 -9.93
C LEU A 208 -11.74 -5.01 -11.24
N TYR A 209 -11.09 -4.76 -12.36
CA TYR A 209 -11.68 -4.81 -13.70
C TYR A 209 -11.33 -6.06 -14.51
N HIS A 210 -10.72 -7.05 -13.88
CA HIS A 210 -10.33 -8.32 -14.51
C HIS A 210 -9.44 -8.16 -15.77
N ILE A 211 -8.54 -7.18 -15.77
CA ILE A 211 -7.54 -6.97 -16.81
C ILE A 211 -6.34 -7.88 -16.53
N ASP A 212 -5.94 -8.68 -17.52
CA ASP A 212 -4.69 -9.43 -17.44
C ASP A 212 -3.49 -8.46 -17.41
N LEU A 213 -2.68 -8.53 -16.35
CA LEU A 213 -1.49 -7.70 -16.19
C LEU A 213 -0.61 -7.74 -17.44
N LYS A 214 -0.48 -8.89 -18.12
CA LYS A 214 0.35 -9.05 -19.32
C LYS A 214 0.01 -8.05 -20.42
N ASN A 215 -1.28 -7.74 -20.57
CA ASN A 215 -1.74 -6.82 -21.60
C ASN A 215 -1.39 -5.37 -21.26
N VAL A 216 -1.26 -5.03 -19.97
CA VAL A 216 -0.98 -3.68 -19.48
C VAL A 216 0.43 -3.52 -18.89
N LEU A 217 1.33 -4.49 -19.09
CA LEU A 217 2.75 -4.36 -18.72
C LEU A 217 3.42 -3.09 -19.28
N PRO A 218 3.16 -2.65 -20.53
CA PRO A 218 3.70 -1.39 -21.04
C PRO A 218 3.29 -0.18 -20.20
N LEU A 219 2.06 -0.18 -19.68
CA LEU A 219 1.54 0.86 -18.80
C LEU A 219 2.26 0.87 -17.45
N ALA A 220 2.40 -0.29 -16.80
CA ALA A 220 3.15 -0.42 -15.55
C ALA A 220 4.59 0.09 -15.70
N CYS A 221 5.26 -0.31 -16.78
CA CYS A 221 6.63 0.13 -17.06
C CYS A 221 6.71 1.64 -17.30
N GLY A 222 5.81 2.18 -18.12
CA GLY A 222 5.75 3.62 -18.40
C GLY A 222 5.51 4.46 -17.14
N ILE A 223 4.62 4.02 -16.26
CA ILE A 223 4.37 4.69 -14.97
C ILE A 223 5.61 4.68 -14.09
N GLU A 224 6.35 3.57 -14.01
CA GLU A 224 7.57 3.50 -13.20
C GLU A 224 8.73 4.31 -13.82
N TYR A 225 8.80 4.45 -15.14
CA TYR A 225 9.73 5.38 -15.79
C TYR A 225 9.39 6.84 -15.47
N LEU A 226 8.12 7.23 -15.46
CA LEU A 226 7.69 8.57 -15.04
C LEU A 226 7.99 8.83 -13.56
N HIS A 227 7.77 7.84 -12.71
CA HIS A 227 8.13 7.96 -11.31
C HIS A 227 9.64 8.10 -11.12
N THR A 228 10.42 7.30 -11.87
CA THR A 228 11.88 7.36 -11.78
C THR A 228 12.41 8.69 -12.31
N SER A 229 11.84 9.24 -13.39
CA SER A 229 12.23 10.55 -13.90
C SER A 229 11.91 11.67 -12.92
N SER A 230 10.78 11.61 -12.21
CA SER A 230 10.46 12.60 -11.17
C SER A 230 11.50 12.57 -10.05
N LEU A 231 11.88 11.38 -9.56
CA LEU A 231 12.90 11.24 -8.52
C LEU A 231 14.28 11.77 -8.94
N ILE A 232 14.68 11.52 -10.20
CA ILE A 232 15.95 12.05 -10.73
C ILE A 232 15.96 13.58 -10.68
N LEU A 233 14.83 14.22 -11.02
CA LEU A 233 14.69 15.67 -11.00
C LEU A 233 14.61 16.24 -9.57
N ASP A 234 13.87 15.57 -8.68
CA ASP A 234 13.76 15.94 -7.26
C ASP A 234 15.14 15.89 -6.57
N ASP A 235 15.97 14.91 -6.93
CA ASP A 235 17.30 14.73 -6.33
C ASP A 235 18.29 15.87 -6.69
N LEU A 236 18.04 16.66 -7.74
CA LEU A 236 19.00 17.65 -8.24
C LEU A 236 19.33 18.76 -7.23
N PRO A 237 20.50 19.44 -7.37
CA PRO A 237 20.92 20.50 -6.45
C PRO A 237 19.95 21.68 -6.35
N ALA A 238 19.20 21.96 -7.42
CA ALA A 238 18.21 23.03 -7.46
C ALA A 238 16.87 22.67 -6.77
N GLN A 239 16.72 21.43 -6.29
CA GLN A 239 15.54 20.93 -5.58
C GLN A 239 15.96 20.37 -4.20
N ASP A 240 15.89 19.05 -3.98
CA ASP A 240 16.21 18.45 -2.69
C ASP A 240 17.71 18.37 -2.42
N ASN A 241 18.56 18.51 -3.46
CA ASN A 241 20.01 18.37 -3.40
C ASN A 241 20.45 17.09 -2.66
N SER A 242 19.80 15.97 -2.97
CA SER A 242 19.98 14.71 -2.25
C SER A 242 21.24 13.98 -2.70
N ASP A 243 22.12 13.61 -1.78
CA ASP A 243 23.32 12.83 -2.11
C ASP A 243 23.03 11.33 -2.35
N LEU A 244 22.04 10.78 -1.63
CA LEU A 244 21.71 9.36 -1.65
C LEU A 244 20.21 9.13 -1.89
N ARG A 245 19.89 8.10 -2.68
CA ARG A 245 18.53 7.58 -2.90
C ARG A 245 18.57 6.06 -2.84
N ARG A 246 17.71 5.46 -2.01
CA ARG A 246 17.63 3.99 -1.81
C ARG A 246 18.98 3.34 -1.45
N GLY A 247 19.81 4.05 -0.67
CA GLY A 247 21.13 3.58 -0.26
C GLY A 247 22.22 3.66 -1.34
N ARG A 248 21.95 4.27 -2.50
CA ARG A 248 22.92 4.49 -3.58
C ARG A 248 23.11 5.99 -3.84
N PRO A 249 24.27 6.44 -4.37
CA PRO A 249 24.44 7.80 -4.84
C PRO A 249 23.37 8.20 -5.86
N THR A 250 22.82 9.41 -5.73
CA THR A 250 21.88 9.95 -6.72
C THR A 250 22.55 10.13 -8.08
N LEU A 251 21.74 10.18 -9.15
CA LEU A 251 22.27 10.18 -10.51
C LEU A 251 23.18 11.39 -10.82
N HIS A 252 22.94 12.52 -10.17
CA HIS A 252 23.77 13.71 -10.34
C HIS A 252 25.07 13.69 -9.51
N LYS A 253 25.20 12.77 -8.55
CA LYS A 253 26.41 12.57 -7.73
C LYS A 253 27.24 11.36 -8.16
N THR A 254 26.63 10.41 -8.84
CA THR A 254 27.28 9.15 -9.21
C THR A 254 28.26 9.31 -10.38
N THR A 255 29.42 8.67 -10.26
CA THR A 255 30.50 8.70 -11.28
C THR A 255 30.45 7.51 -12.23
N ILE A 256 29.28 6.89 -12.44
CA ILE A 256 29.11 5.74 -13.33
C ILE A 256 29.81 5.99 -14.66
N ASN A 257 30.59 5.00 -15.08
CA ASN A 257 31.48 4.97 -16.24
C ASN A 257 32.82 5.72 -16.09
N ASN A 258 33.17 6.24 -14.90
CA ASN A 258 34.48 6.80 -14.48
C ASN A 258 35.14 7.87 -15.40
N ASP A 259 34.57 8.17 -16.56
CA ASP A 259 35.15 8.99 -17.63
C ASP A 259 34.36 10.28 -17.86
N ILE A 260 33.30 10.52 -17.08
CA ILE A 260 32.48 11.73 -17.18
C ILE A 260 32.92 12.71 -16.09
N PRO A 261 33.34 13.94 -16.44
CA PRO A 261 33.62 14.98 -15.45
C PRO A 261 32.41 15.21 -14.55
N ASN A 262 32.63 15.44 -13.24
CA ASN A 262 31.56 15.71 -12.28
C ASN A 262 30.62 16.85 -12.72
N THR A 263 31.13 17.82 -13.49
CA THR A 263 30.37 18.94 -14.05
C THR A 263 29.29 18.52 -15.07
N LEU A 264 29.37 17.31 -15.63
CA LEU A 264 28.39 16.77 -16.57
C LEU A 264 27.36 15.83 -15.91
N CYS A 265 27.52 15.50 -14.62
CA CYS A 265 26.62 14.58 -13.93
C CYS A 265 25.20 15.13 -13.78
N GLU A 266 25.04 16.43 -13.50
CA GLU A 266 23.73 17.09 -13.44
C GLU A 266 23.04 17.11 -14.81
N GLY A 267 23.75 17.53 -15.87
CA GLY A 267 23.20 17.55 -17.22
C GLY A 267 22.78 16.15 -17.70
N ARG A 268 23.57 15.13 -17.40
CA ARG A 268 23.21 13.73 -17.68
C ARG A 268 21.97 13.29 -16.92
N ALA A 269 21.83 13.67 -15.65
CA ALA A 269 20.64 13.35 -14.86
C ALA A 269 19.38 14.00 -15.45
N GLN A 270 19.45 15.29 -15.79
CA GLN A 270 18.36 16.01 -16.46
C GLN A 270 17.95 15.35 -17.78
N LEU A 271 18.92 15.03 -18.64
CA LEU A 271 18.66 14.37 -19.92
C LEU A 271 18.07 12.96 -19.74
N ALA A 272 18.57 12.19 -18.77
CA ALA A 272 18.03 10.86 -18.47
C ALA A 272 16.57 10.92 -17.99
N ALA A 273 16.22 11.92 -17.19
CA ALA A 273 14.84 12.14 -16.79
C ALA A 273 13.93 12.48 -17.97
N ILE A 274 14.37 13.39 -18.86
CA ILE A 274 13.62 13.75 -20.08
C ILE A 274 13.42 12.53 -20.98
N ASP A 275 14.47 11.74 -21.21
CA ASP A 275 14.39 10.56 -22.07
C ASP A 275 13.51 9.46 -21.46
N LEU A 276 13.53 9.26 -20.13
CA LEU A 276 12.59 8.35 -19.46
C LEU A 276 11.13 8.76 -19.67
N ILE A 277 10.81 10.05 -19.66
CA ILE A 277 9.46 10.56 -19.95
C ILE A 277 9.08 10.23 -21.41
N ALA A 278 9.99 10.49 -22.36
CA ALA A 278 9.75 10.21 -23.78
C ALA A 278 9.58 8.70 -24.05
N VAL A 279 10.42 7.86 -23.42
CA VAL A 279 10.36 6.40 -23.50
C VAL A 279 9.07 5.88 -22.89
N SER A 280 8.63 6.43 -21.76
CA SER A 280 7.34 6.11 -21.14
C SER A 280 6.16 6.37 -22.09
N MET A 281 6.07 7.58 -22.67
CA MET A 281 4.99 7.92 -23.61
C MET A 281 5.02 7.04 -24.86
N SER A 282 6.21 6.78 -25.41
CA SER A 282 6.39 5.88 -26.56
C SER A 282 5.91 4.46 -26.23
N LEU A 283 6.26 3.95 -25.04
CA LEU A 283 5.91 2.61 -24.60
C LEU A 283 4.39 2.46 -24.40
N ILE A 284 3.78 3.40 -23.68
CA ILE A 284 2.34 3.42 -23.43
C ILE A 284 1.57 3.53 -24.74
N ASN A 285 1.97 4.44 -25.64
CA ASN A 285 1.23 4.69 -26.87
C ASN A 285 1.35 3.53 -27.87
N HIS A 286 2.55 3.03 -28.11
CA HIS A 286 2.78 2.01 -29.15
C HIS A 286 2.42 0.60 -28.67
N ASP A 287 2.90 0.19 -27.48
CA ASP A 287 2.82 -1.22 -27.07
C ASP A 287 1.45 -1.57 -26.48
N LEU A 288 0.69 -0.63 -25.92
CA LEU A 288 -0.70 -0.89 -25.53
C LEU A 288 -1.60 -1.12 -26.76
N VAL A 289 -1.41 -0.35 -27.84
CA VAL A 289 -2.15 -0.58 -29.09
C VAL A 289 -1.78 -1.95 -29.67
N LYS A 290 -0.50 -2.31 -29.64
CA LYS A 290 -0.04 -3.64 -30.06
C LYS A 290 -0.65 -4.77 -29.21
N ASN A 291 -0.91 -4.52 -27.93
CA ASN A 291 -1.56 -5.46 -27.02
C ASN A 291 -3.10 -5.50 -27.16
N GLY A 292 -3.67 -4.83 -28.18
CA GLY A 292 -5.08 -4.94 -28.54
C GLY A 292 -6.00 -3.87 -27.96
N PHE A 293 -5.48 -2.86 -27.26
CA PHE A 293 -6.27 -1.70 -26.85
C PHE A 293 -6.49 -0.75 -28.04
N THR A 294 -7.65 -0.08 -28.10
CA THR A 294 -7.94 0.83 -29.22
C THR A 294 -7.11 2.11 -29.11
N PRO A 295 -6.69 2.72 -30.25
CA PRO A 295 -5.95 3.98 -30.24
C PRO A 295 -6.66 5.10 -29.47
N GLU A 296 -7.99 5.17 -29.53
CA GLU A 296 -8.78 6.19 -28.81
C GLU A 296 -8.62 6.06 -27.30
N ARG A 297 -8.63 4.83 -26.77
CA ARG A 297 -8.47 4.55 -25.34
C ARG A 297 -7.05 4.81 -24.87
N VAL A 298 -6.07 4.42 -25.68
CA VAL A 298 -4.66 4.70 -25.40
C VAL A 298 -4.41 6.22 -25.41
N ASN A 299 -5.00 6.97 -26.33
CA ASN A 299 -4.94 8.43 -26.33
C ASN A 299 -5.57 9.05 -25.07
N GLN A 300 -6.70 8.53 -24.58
CA GLN A 300 -7.30 8.97 -23.32
C GLN A 300 -6.37 8.73 -22.13
N VAL A 301 -5.72 7.56 -22.07
CA VAL A 301 -4.71 7.24 -21.05
C VAL A 301 -3.54 8.22 -21.10
N VAL A 302 -2.97 8.47 -22.28
CA VAL A 302 -1.85 9.41 -22.45
C VAL A 302 -2.26 10.82 -22.03
N SER A 303 -3.48 11.25 -22.38
CA SER A 303 -4.04 12.54 -21.98
C SER A 303 -4.18 12.66 -20.46
N GLU A 304 -4.76 11.65 -19.80
CA GLU A 304 -4.95 11.62 -18.35
C GLU A 304 -3.60 11.66 -17.60
N ILE A 305 -2.62 10.88 -18.06
CA ILE A 305 -1.27 10.87 -17.47
C ILE A 305 -0.61 12.23 -17.66
N SER A 306 -0.72 12.83 -18.85
CA SER A 306 -0.10 14.13 -19.15
C SER A 306 -0.67 15.24 -18.27
N LEU A 307 -1.99 15.29 -18.10
CA LEU A 307 -2.66 16.25 -17.20
C LEU A 307 -2.28 16.01 -15.74
N SER A 308 -2.23 14.75 -15.30
CA SER A 308 -1.83 14.42 -13.93
C SER A 308 -0.35 14.75 -13.65
N MET A 309 0.53 14.58 -14.63
CA MET A 309 1.94 15.01 -14.53
C MET A 309 2.06 16.54 -14.48
N HIS A 310 1.21 17.26 -15.20
CA HIS A 310 1.14 18.73 -15.10
C HIS A 310 0.76 19.15 -13.67
N ASP A 311 -0.30 18.55 -13.10
CA ASP A 311 -0.73 18.79 -11.72
C ASP A 311 0.38 18.43 -10.71
N LEU A 312 1.11 17.34 -10.95
CA LEU A 312 2.25 16.94 -10.12
C LEU A 312 3.36 17.99 -10.12
N CYS A 313 3.71 18.54 -11.29
CA CYS A 313 4.67 19.63 -11.40
C CYS A 313 4.20 20.88 -10.65
N ILE A 314 2.89 21.19 -10.68
CA ILE A 314 2.32 22.28 -9.87
C ILE A 314 2.51 21.98 -8.37
N GLY A 315 2.22 20.75 -7.94
CA GLY A 315 2.44 20.31 -6.55
C GLY A 315 3.89 20.47 -6.11
N GLN A 316 4.85 20.05 -6.95
CA GLN A 316 6.28 20.21 -6.67
C GLN A 316 6.70 21.69 -6.61
N MET A 317 6.17 22.53 -7.49
CA MET A 317 6.42 23.98 -7.45
C MET A 317 5.86 24.62 -6.17
N MET A 318 4.67 24.21 -5.74
CA MET A 318 4.08 24.68 -4.48
C MET A 318 4.94 24.30 -3.28
N ASP A 319 5.45 23.07 -3.24
CA ASP A 319 6.33 22.54 -2.20
C ASP A 319 7.65 23.33 -2.12
N LEU A 320 8.32 23.53 -3.27
CA LEU A 320 9.55 24.34 -3.35
C LEU A 320 9.33 25.79 -2.90
N ARG A 321 8.19 26.40 -3.28
CA ARG A 321 7.83 27.76 -2.84
C ARG A 321 7.60 27.81 -1.34
N ALA A 322 6.92 26.82 -0.78
CA ALA A 322 6.65 26.75 0.66
C ALA A 322 7.94 26.68 1.49
N ALA A 323 8.97 25.97 1.01
CA ALA A 323 10.29 25.91 1.65
C ALA A 323 11.05 27.26 1.65
N HIS A 324 10.64 28.23 0.82
CA HIS A 324 11.31 29.53 0.68
C HIS A 324 10.56 30.70 1.31
N VAL A 325 9.27 30.52 1.62
CA VAL A 325 8.46 31.56 2.28
C VAL A 325 8.33 31.19 3.75
N SER A 326 8.98 31.97 4.62
CA SER A 326 8.79 31.88 6.08
C SER A 326 7.36 32.33 6.39
N THR A 327 6.39 31.41 6.36
CA THR A 327 5.01 31.75 6.69
C THR A 327 4.86 31.77 8.22
N GLU A 328 4.56 32.94 8.75
CA GLU A 328 3.90 33.04 10.04
C GLU A 328 2.64 32.15 10.03
N LYS A 329 2.27 31.58 11.18
CA LYS A 329 1.15 30.65 11.30
C LYS A 329 -0.18 31.33 10.95
N GLU A 330 -0.50 31.39 9.67
CA GLU A 330 -1.76 31.92 9.16
C GLU A 330 -2.84 30.83 9.08
N ASN A 331 -4.10 31.26 9.18
CA ASN A 331 -5.24 30.38 8.98
C ASN A 331 -5.23 29.81 7.54
N GLY A 332 -5.36 28.50 7.38
CA GLY A 332 -5.44 27.83 6.07
C GLY A 332 -4.27 26.90 5.71
N GLN A 333 -3.24 26.81 6.54
CA GLN A 333 -2.07 25.94 6.30
C GLN A 333 -2.43 24.47 6.05
N LEU A 334 -3.45 23.94 6.74
CA LEU A 334 -3.85 22.54 6.56
C LEU A 334 -4.47 22.27 5.18
N ASP A 335 -5.23 23.21 4.65
CA ASP A 335 -5.83 23.09 3.30
C ASP A 335 -4.75 23.19 2.22
N GLU A 336 -3.73 24.02 2.44
CA GLU A 336 -2.56 24.07 1.55
C GLU A 336 -1.74 22.78 1.62
N LEU A 337 -1.52 22.21 2.81
CA LEU A 337 -0.87 20.89 2.95
C LEU A 337 -1.63 19.79 2.24
N ASP A 338 -2.94 19.70 2.43
CA ASP A 338 -3.79 18.73 1.72
C ASP A 338 -3.72 18.92 0.21
N ARG A 339 -3.65 20.17 -0.26
CA ARG A 339 -3.50 20.48 -1.69
C ARG A 339 -2.14 20.06 -2.22
N VAL A 340 -1.04 20.33 -1.50
CA VAL A 340 0.31 19.88 -1.90
C VAL A 340 0.37 18.35 -1.88
N ALA A 341 -0.11 17.70 -0.83
CA ALA A 341 -0.14 16.24 -0.72
C ALA A 341 -0.97 15.60 -1.85
N TRP A 342 -2.12 16.19 -2.19
CA TRP A 342 -2.90 15.76 -3.33
C TRP A 342 -2.15 15.94 -4.66
N LEU A 343 -1.65 17.14 -4.94
CA LEU A 343 -1.02 17.43 -6.23
C LEU A 343 0.30 16.66 -6.42
N LYS A 344 1.17 16.59 -5.41
CA LYS A 344 2.47 15.91 -5.49
C LYS A 344 2.35 14.39 -5.40
N THR A 345 1.61 13.89 -4.40
CA THR A 345 1.56 12.46 -4.07
C THR A 345 0.28 11.81 -4.58
N GLY A 346 -0.87 12.45 -4.40
CA GLY A 346 -2.17 11.96 -4.87
C GLY A 346 -2.23 11.81 -6.39
N LYS A 347 -1.77 12.80 -7.16
CA LYS A 347 -1.70 12.69 -8.64
C LYS A 347 -0.80 11.56 -9.11
N ALA A 348 0.30 11.33 -8.40
CA ALA A 348 1.19 10.22 -8.70
C ALA A 348 0.53 8.85 -8.42
N ILE A 349 -0.41 8.78 -7.48
CA ILE A 349 -1.28 7.61 -7.25
C ILE A 349 -2.39 7.54 -8.29
N GLU A 350 -3.03 8.66 -8.64
CA GLU A 350 -4.04 8.73 -9.71
C GLU A 350 -3.48 8.21 -11.04
N ILE A 351 -2.23 8.54 -11.38
CA ILE A 351 -1.51 8.00 -12.56
C ILE A 351 -1.39 6.46 -12.51
N ALA A 352 -1.35 5.85 -11.32
CA ALA A 352 -1.36 4.39 -11.20
C ALA A 352 -2.77 3.79 -11.30
N LEU A 353 -3.79 4.50 -10.82
CA LEU A 353 -5.13 3.96 -10.66
C LEU A 353 -6.05 4.22 -11.87
N ILE A 354 -6.03 5.42 -12.43
CA ILE A 354 -7.00 5.85 -13.45
C ILE A 354 -6.70 5.24 -14.83
N PRO A 355 -5.45 5.22 -15.32
CA PRO A 355 -5.14 4.64 -16.62
C PRO A 355 -5.63 3.20 -16.87
N PRO A 356 -5.41 2.21 -15.96
CA PRO A 356 -5.96 0.88 -16.17
C PRO A 356 -7.49 0.86 -16.15
N ALA A 357 -8.14 1.72 -15.37
CA ALA A 357 -9.60 1.85 -15.39
C ALA A 357 -10.12 2.39 -16.74
N ILE A 358 -9.46 3.39 -17.32
CA ILE A 358 -9.78 3.91 -18.67
C ILE A 358 -9.68 2.80 -19.71
N LEU A 359 -8.68 1.91 -19.61
CA LEU A 359 -8.50 0.78 -20.53
C LEU A 359 -9.60 -0.28 -20.37
N ALA A 360 -10.09 -0.51 -19.14
CA ALA A 360 -11.10 -1.52 -18.84
C ALA A 360 -12.54 -1.09 -19.18
N ILE A 361 -12.89 0.15 -18.82
CA ILE A 361 -14.29 0.62 -18.83
C ILE A 361 -14.70 0.91 -20.29
N SER A 362 -15.32 -0.06 -20.97
CA SER A 362 -15.69 0.05 -22.40
C SER A 362 -17.06 0.71 -22.61
N PRO A 363 -17.28 1.48 -23.69
CA PRO A 363 -18.60 1.99 -24.08
C PRO A 363 -19.63 0.89 -24.33
N SER A 364 -19.16 -0.31 -24.67
CA SER A 364 -20.02 -1.48 -24.90
C SER A 364 -20.54 -2.11 -23.60
N THR A 365 -19.97 -1.76 -22.45
CA THR A 365 -20.25 -2.42 -21.16
C THR A 365 -21.09 -1.60 -20.19
N SER A 366 -21.18 -0.27 -20.36
CA SER A 366 -21.94 0.62 -19.46
C SER A 366 -22.23 1.98 -20.11
N SER A 367 -23.28 2.67 -19.65
CA SER A 367 -23.60 4.04 -20.12
C SER A 367 -22.49 5.03 -19.74
N VAL A 368 -22.34 6.11 -20.52
CA VAL A 368 -21.30 7.14 -20.30
C VAL A 368 -21.32 7.68 -18.87
N ASP A 369 -22.50 7.90 -18.29
CA ASP A 369 -22.65 8.41 -16.93
C ASP A 369 -22.04 7.48 -15.87
N ILE A 370 -22.23 6.16 -16.02
CA ILE A 370 -21.67 5.17 -15.10
C ILE A 370 -20.14 5.17 -15.18
N GLN A 371 -19.58 5.28 -16.39
CA GLN A 371 -18.12 5.33 -16.58
C GLN A 371 -17.51 6.57 -15.93
N CYS A 372 -18.16 7.73 -16.09
CA CYS A 372 -17.74 8.98 -15.47
C CYS A 372 -17.74 8.88 -13.93
N ILE A 373 -18.78 8.26 -13.36
CA ILE A 373 -18.89 8.05 -11.91
C ILE A 373 -17.79 7.11 -11.41
N GLU A 374 -17.51 6.01 -12.10
CA GLU A 374 -16.44 5.08 -11.71
C GLU A 374 -15.07 5.75 -11.73
N ILE A 375 -14.73 6.46 -12.81
CA ILE A 375 -13.46 7.21 -12.91
C ILE A 375 -13.38 8.29 -11.82
N ALA A 376 -14.48 8.96 -11.50
CA ALA A 376 -14.53 9.94 -10.41
C ALA A 376 -14.28 9.30 -9.04
N ASN A 377 -14.85 8.12 -8.78
CA ASN A 377 -14.63 7.38 -7.53
C ASN A 377 -13.18 6.93 -7.39
N ILE A 378 -12.56 6.44 -8.48
CA ILE A 378 -11.14 6.05 -8.49
C ILE A 378 -10.24 7.27 -8.27
N ARG A 379 -10.59 8.41 -8.87
CA ARG A 379 -9.86 9.67 -8.67
C ARG A 379 -9.92 10.13 -7.21
N GLU A 380 -11.11 10.06 -6.60
CA GLU A 380 -11.26 10.39 -5.18
C GLU A 380 -10.49 9.43 -4.28
N LEU A 381 -10.49 8.13 -4.60
CA LEU A 381 -9.65 7.14 -3.92
C LEU A 381 -8.17 7.52 -4.02
N GLY A 382 -7.68 7.88 -5.21
CA GLY A 382 -6.30 8.30 -5.43
C GLY A 382 -5.92 9.55 -4.62
N ARG A 383 -6.81 10.55 -4.58
CA ARG A 383 -6.66 11.76 -3.77
C ARG A 383 -6.52 11.42 -2.29
N LEU A 384 -7.45 10.65 -1.73
CA LEU A 384 -7.46 10.27 -0.32
C LEU A 384 -6.22 9.44 0.05
N MET A 385 -5.86 8.47 -0.79
CA MET A 385 -4.65 7.65 -0.59
C MET A 385 -3.36 8.48 -0.63
N GLY A 386 -3.30 9.51 -1.49
CA GLY A 386 -2.15 10.42 -1.55
C GLY A 386 -1.96 11.20 -0.26
N ILE A 387 -3.04 11.78 0.26
CA ILE A 387 -3.02 12.52 1.53
C ILE A 387 -2.69 11.59 2.70
N LEU A 388 -3.27 10.38 2.75
CA LEU A 388 -2.92 9.36 3.74
C LEU A 388 -1.43 9.00 3.71
N PHE A 389 -0.87 8.84 2.50
CA PHE A 389 0.52 8.47 2.32
C PHE A 389 1.47 9.54 2.88
N GLN A 390 1.23 10.81 2.52
CA GLN A 390 2.03 11.94 3.00
C GLN A 390 1.92 12.12 4.51
N MET A 391 0.70 12.07 5.06
CA MET A 391 0.49 12.22 6.50
C MET A 391 1.14 11.09 7.31
N ARG A 392 1.24 9.88 6.74
CA ARG A 392 1.98 8.78 7.36
C ARG A 392 3.49 8.98 7.25
N ASP A 393 4.03 9.48 6.14
CA ASP A 393 5.47 9.82 6.02
C ASP A 393 5.86 10.86 7.07
N ASP A 394 5.11 11.96 7.18
CA ASP A 394 5.37 13.01 8.18
C ASP A 394 5.38 12.47 9.62
N LEU A 395 4.54 11.46 9.93
CA LEU A 395 4.56 10.77 11.23
C LEU A 395 5.77 9.84 11.38
N LEU A 396 6.17 9.12 10.33
CA LEU A 396 7.33 8.23 10.37
C LEU A 396 8.63 9.00 10.56
N ASP A 397 8.74 10.19 9.97
CA ASP A 397 9.92 11.05 10.07
C ASP A 397 10.16 11.54 11.51
N VAL A 398 9.11 11.61 12.35
CA VAL A 398 9.22 11.96 13.78
C VAL A 398 9.21 10.76 14.74
N GLU A 399 8.62 9.62 14.33
CA GLU A 399 8.51 8.41 15.15
C GLU A 399 9.69 7.44 14.96
N GLY A 400 10.44 7.53 13.86
CA GLY A 400 11.51 6.60 13.51
C GLY A 400 12.85 6.92 14.18
N GLU A 401 13.30 6.08 15.11
CA GLU A 401 14.68 6.15 15.66
C GLU A 401 15.76 5.58 14.70
N ASP A 402 15.40 4.98 13.56
CA ASP A 402 16.32 4.10 12.82
C ASP A 402 16.13 4.08 11.28
N ILE A 403 15.67 5.19 10.68
CA ILE A 403 15.69 5.37 9.23
C ILE A 403 16.89 6.25 8.91
N GLY A 404 17.85 5.74 8.14
CA GLY A 404 19.09 6.44 7.74
C GLY A 404 18.91 7.68 6.85
N LYS A 405 17.85 8.46 7.06
CA LYS A 405 17.78 9.89 6.72
C LYS A 405 17.97 10.66 8.02
N PRO A 406 18.90 11.63 8.10
CA PRO A 406 19.06 12.40 9.31
C PRO A 406 17.73 13.05 9.66
N MET A 407 17.35 12.95 10.93
CA MET A 407 16.23 13.58 11.66
C MET A 407 16.19 15.14 11.53
N ALA A 408 16.86 15.68 10.51
CA ALA A 408 17.33 17.05 10.38
C ALA A 408 17.30 17.57 8.93
N LEU A 409 16.60 16.93 7.98
CA LEU A 409 16.37 17.53 6.66
C LEU A 409 15.20 18.53 6.70
N ASP A 410 14.06 18.17 7.30
CA ASP A 410 12.89 19.06 7.37
C ASP A 410 13.08 20.24 8.32
N ILE A 411 13.80 20.02 9.44
CA ILE A 411 14.24 21.12 10.31
C ILE A 411 15.26 22.03 9.59
N LYS A 412 16.06 21.49 8.66
CA LYS A 412 16.99 22.30 7.83
C LYS A 412 16.29 23.05 6.70
N ASN A 413 15.20 22.51 6.16
CA ASN A 413 14.53 23.03 4.96
C ASN A 413 13.34 23.94 5.25
N ASN A 414 13.02 24.23 6.53
CA ASN A 414 11.86 25.04 6.93
C ASN A 414 10.54 24.55 6.30
N THR A 415 10.41 23.25 6.06
CA THR A 415 9.22 22.67 5.40
C THR A 415 8.08 22.53 6.40
N THR A 416 6.89 23.02 6.02
CA THR A 416 5.67 22.85 6.82
C THR A 416 5.16 21.42 6.62
N THR A 417 4.98 20.68 7.71
CA THR A 417 4.46 19.29 7.71
C THR A 417 3.15 19.19 8.49
N TYR A 418 2.40 18.11 8.29
CA TYR A 418 1.20 17.84 9.09
C TYR A 418 1.49 17.79 10.59
N VAL A 419 2.65 17.24 10.99
CA VAL A 419 3.06 17.18 12.40
C VAL A 419 3.40 18.57 12.93
N SER A 420 4.02 19.44 12.13
CA SER A 420 4.32 20.82 12.54
C SER A 420 3.05 21.66 12.77
N VAL A 421 1.98 21.40 12.01
CA VAL A 421 0.71 22.14 12.07
C VAL A 421 -0.24 21.58 13.14
N LEU A 422 -0.41 20.26 13.20
CA LEU A 422 -1.41 19.60 14.06
C LEU A 422 -0.83 19.00 15.35
N GLY A 423 0.51 18.86 15.43
CA GLY A 423 1.17 18.03 16.43
C GLY A 423 0.96 16.53 16.15
N ILE A 424 1.82 15.70 16.74
CA ILE A 424 1.84 14.24 16.51
C ILE A 424 0.46 13.60 16.72
N GLU A 425 -0.20 13.91 17.85
CA GLU A 425 -1.49 13.28 18.16
C GLU A 425 -2.62 13.79 17.26
N GLY A 426 -2.61 15.08 16.88
CA GLY A 426 -3.55 15.65 15.93
C GLY A 426 -3.40 15.02 14.54
N THR A 427 -2.17 14.82 14.08
CA THR A 427 -1.86 14.12 12.84
C THR A 427 -2.34 12.66 12.88
N ARG A 428 -2.08 11.92 13.97
CA ARG A 428 -2.60 10.54 14.14
C ARG A 428 -4.12 10.47 14.12
N GLN A 429 -4.80 11.44 14.74
CA GLN A 429 -6.26 11.48 14.74
C GLN A 429 -6.81 11.75 13.33
N ARG A 430 -6.23 12.73 12.60
CA ARG A 430 -6.62 13.04 11.23
C ARG A 430 -6.36 11.87 10.29
N LEU A 431 -5.22 11.16 10.44
CA LEU A 431 -4.89 9.97 9.66
C LEU A 431 -5.94 8.87 9.84
N LYS A 432 -6.38 8.61 11.08
CA LYS A 432 -7.43 7.63 11.38
C LYS A 432 -8.78 8.00 10.74
N GLU A 433 -9.17 9.27 10.84
CA GLU A 433 -10.42 9.75 10.27
C GLU A 433 -10.41 9.66 8.73
N LEU A 434 -9.31 10.09 8.10
CA LEU A 434 -9.15 10.00 6.66
C LEU A 434 -9.10 8.54 6.18
N CYS A 435 -8.51 7.63 6.95
CA CYS A 435 -8.51 6.20 6.68
C CYS A 435 -9.94 5.65 6.70
N ARG A 436 -10.72 6.02 7.71
CA ARG A 436 -12.14 5.64 7.81
C ARG A 436 -12.96 6.16 6.62
N GLN A 437 -12.73 7.40 6.19
CA GLN A 437 -13.38 7.98 5.02
C GLN A 437 -13.01 7.22 3.74
N THR A 438 -11.73 6.89 3.58
CA THR A 438 -11.22 6.13 2.43
C THR A 438 -11.83 4.74 2.37
N LEU A 439 -11.85 4.02 3.49
CA LEU A 439 -12.47 2.68 3.56
C LEU A 439 -13.97 2.73 3.31
N LYS A 440 -14.66 3.77 3.79
CA LYS A 440 -16.08 3.98 3.51
C LYS A 440 -16.35 4.15 2.01
N LEU A 441 -15.57 5.00 1.32
CA LEU A 441 -15.66 5.15 -0.14
C LEU A 441 -15.46 3.80 -0.84
N VAL A 442 -14.45 3.04 -0.41
CA VAL A 442 -14.15 1.72 -0.97
C VAL A 442 -15.31 0.74 -0.79
N ASP A 443 -15.96 0.75 0.38
CA ASP A 443 -17.12 -0.08 0.69
C ASP A 443 -18.34 0.30 -0.15
N GLU A 444 -18.59 1.60 -0.32
CA GLU A 444 -19.73 2.12 -1.09
C GLU A 444 -19.58 1.86 -2.60
N CYS A 445 -18.36 1.97 -3.14
CA CYS A 445 -18.10 1.86 -4.57
C CYS A 445 -17.81 0.43 -5.06
N TRP A 446 -17.13 -0.40 -4.26
CA TRP A 446 -16.61 -1.70 -4.72
C TRP A 446 -16.85 -2.86 -3.74
N SER A 447 -17.95 -2.79 -2.96
CA SER A 447 -18.33 -3.73 -1.89
C SER A 447 -17.92 -5.20 -2.07
N SER A 448 -18.10 -5.78 -3.27
CA SER A 448 -17.82 -7.20 -3.60
C SER A 448 -16.39 -7.50 -4.07
N SER A 449 -15.60 -6.50 -4.48
CA SER A 449 -14.27 -6.66 -5.08
C SER A 449 -13.17 -5.83 -4.38
N ALA A 450 -13.50 -5.19 -3.26
CA ALA A 450 -12.66 -4.24 -2.53
C ALA A 450 -11.57 -4.85 -1.62
N GLY A 451 -11.45 -6.18 -1.53
CA GLY A 451 -10.53 -6.83 -0.58
C GLY A 451 -9.09 -6.31 -0.69
N THR A 452 -8.52 -6.39 -1.89
CA THR A 452 -7.17 -5.90 -2.19
C THR A 452 -7.02 -4.40 -1.92
N ILE A 453 -8.05 -3.59 -2.24
CA ILE A 453 -8.02 -2.13 -2.03
C ILE A 453 -7.94 -1.80 -0.54
N ARG A 454 -8.77 -2.45 0.29
CA ARG A 454 -8.73 -2.28 1.75
C ARG A 454 -7.37 -2.67 2.32
N ASP A 455 -6.81 -3.78 1.87
CA ASP A 455 -5.51 -4.25 2.34
C ASP A 455 -4.39 -3.25 2.03
N VAL A 456 -4.39 -2.65 0.83
CA VAL A 456 -3.41 -1.63 0.45
C VAL A 456 -3.59 -0.33 1.24
N VAL A 457 -4.83 0.13 1.45
CA VAL A 457 -5.10 1.32 2.28
C VAL A 457 -4.60 1.10 3.71
N ASN A 458 -4.90 -0.06 4.30
CA ASN A 458 -4.41 -0.43 5.63
C ASN A 458 -2.88 -0.56 5.67
N TYR A 459 -2.26 -1.10 4.62
CA TYR A 459 -0.80 -1.16 4.51
C TYR A 459 -0.18 0.23 4.51
N ILE A 460 -0.71 1.18 3.72
CA ILE A 460 -0.20 2.55 3.67
C ILE A 460 -0.25 3.21 5.05
N VAL A 461 -1.36 3.06 5.78
CA VAL A 461 -1.56 3.68 7.10
C VAL A 461 -0.68 3.05 8.18
N ASN A 462 -0.46 1.73 8.11
CA ASN A 462 0.26 0.99 9.16
C ASN A 462 1.73 0.71 8.83
N ARG A 463 2.25 1.17 7.68
CA ARG A 463 3.64 0.93 7.30
C ARG A 463 4.61 1.52 8.33
N LYS A 464 5.76 0.87 8.47
CA LYS A 464 6.82 1.24 9.41
C LYS A 464 8.04 1.88 8.72
N ASN A 465 8.02 1.99 7.39
CA ASN A 465 9.07 2.57 6.59
C ASN A 465 8.57 3.06 5.24
#